data_AF-Q0SQR1-F1
#
_entry.id   AF-Q0SQR1-F1
#
_cell.length_a   1.000
_cell.length_b   1.000
_cell.length_c   1.000
_cell.angle_alpha   90.00
_cell.angle_beta   90.00
_cell.angle_gamma   90.00
#
_symmetry.space_group_name_H-M   'P 1'
#
loop_
_entity.id
_entity.type
_entity.pdbx_description
1 polymer ?
#
loop_
_entity_poly.entity_id
_entity_poly.type
_entity_poly.pdbx_seq_one_letter_code
_entity_poly.pdbx_strand_id
1 'polypeptide(L)'
;MNTKKQNKKKKGFTLIELIIVIAIIAILAAIAIPNFLSIQRKSRVKADIASAKTIYDATSALIAEGKIIPGTQLNTVTEIETNPNAKDDVTDIQGYLQTTPKPKSIDGGVFAVEVSGKEDSPVIKVYIQANGKDYLVYPDGKEPYDLNGDGTGTPKEETKSSNTTPAPSNTSASATNEKNN
;
A
#
# COMPACT_ATOMS: atom_id res chain seq x y z
N MET A 1 -24.25 -37.71 -67.61
CA MET A 1 -25.06 -37.33 -66.43
C MET A 1 -24.60 -35.95 -65.97
N ASN A 2 -25.33 -34.89 -66.32
CA ASN A 2 -24.90 -33.51 -66.00
C ASN A 2 -25.43 -33.08 -64.62
N THR A 3 -24.54 -32.99 -63.65
CA THR A 3 -24.84 -32.47 -62.30
C THR A 3 -24.80 -30.94 -62.28
N LYS A 4 -25.97 -30.30 -62.22
CA LYS A 4 -26.10 -28.85 -61.97
C LYS A 4 -25.63 -28.52 -60.55
N LYS A 5 -24.47 -27.86 -60.42
CA LYS A 5 -23.95 -27.33 -59.15
C LYS A 5 -24.77 -26.09 -58.75
N GLN A 6 -25.61 -26.23 -57.72
CA GLN A 6 -26.41 -25.13 -57.17
C GLN A 6 -25.50 -24.20 -56.35
N ASN A 7 -25.18 -23.01 -56.87
CA ASN A 7 -24.50 -21.97 -56.09
C ASN A 7 -25.48 -21.41 -55.04
N LYS A 8 -25.35 -21.87 -53.79
CA LYS A 8 -26.07 -21.26 -52.66
C LYS A 8 -25.58 -19.82 -52.49
N LYS A 9 -26.45 -18.83 -52.73
CA LYS A 9 -26.16 -17.42 -52.46
C LYS A 9 -25.81 -17.28 -50.98
N LYS A 10 -24.57 -16.91 -50.66
CA LYS A 10 -24.20 -16.55 -49.29
C LYS A 10 -24.90 -15.25 -48.94
N LYS A 11 -25.83 -15.29 -47.98
CA LYS A 11 -26.40 -14.08 -47.39
C LYS A 11 -25.29 -13.40 -46.58
N GLY A 12 -24.83 -12.24 -47.03
CA GLY A 12 -23.90 -11.40 -46.28
C GLY A 12 -24.62 -10.65 -45.17
N PHE A 13 -23.87 -10.29 -44.13
CA PHE A 13 -24.34 -9.42 -43.05
C PHE A 13 -24.65 -8.03 -43.61
N THR A 14 -25.72 -7.39 -43.15
CA THR A 14 -26.06 -6.03 -43.58
C THR A 14 -25.27 -5.01 -42.77
N LEU A 15 -24.93 -3.87 -43.38
CA LEU A 15 -24.29 -2.76 -42.65
C LEU A 15 -25.18 -2.22 -41.53
N ILE A 16 -26.50 -2.25 -41.72
CA ILE A 16 -27.45 -1.79 -40.70
C ILE A 16 -27.47 -2.69 -39.46
N GLU A 17 -27.38 -4.01 -39.64
CA GLU A 17 -27.25 -4.95 -38.51
C GLU A 17 -25.98 -4.67 -37.71
N LEU A 18 -24.87 -4.36 -38.38
CA LEU A 18 -23.63 -4.01 -37.69
C LEU A 18 -23.75 -2.69 -36.91
N ILE A 19 -24.41 -1.68 -37.49
CA ILE A 19 -24.59 -0.37 -36.86
C ILE A 19 -25.44 -0.46 -35.58
N ILE A 20 -26.53 -1.26 -35.60
CA ILE A 20 -27.38 -1.43 -34.42
C ILE A 20 -26.61 -2.14 -33.29
N VAL A 21 -25.80 -3.14 -33.63
CA VAL A 21 -25.00 -3.88 -32.65
C VAL A 21 -23.99 -2.98 -31.94
N ILE A 22 -23.23 -2.17 -32.69
CA ILE A 22 -22.27 -1.24 -32.07
C ILE A 22 -22.97 -0.16 -31.23
N ALA A 23 -24.17 0.28 -31.63
CA ALA A 23 -24.94 1.26 -30.88
C ALA A 23 -25.36 0.72 -29.50
N ILE A 24 -25.84 -0.53 -29.43
CA ILE A 24 -26.21 -1.17 -28.18
C ILE A 24 -24.98 -1.38 -27.28
N ILE A 25 -23.86 -1.86 -27.84
CA ILE A 25 -22.60 -2.04 -27.10
C ILE A 25 -22.12 -0.71 -26.52
N ALA A 26 -22.22 0.40 -27.26
CA ALA A 26 -21.82 1.73 -26.79
C ALA A 26 -22.62 2.19 -25.57
N ILE A 27 -23.95 1.97 -25.57
CA ILE A 27 -24.82 2.32 -24.43
C ILE A 27 -24.45 1.49 -23.19
N LEU A 28 -24.27 0.19 -23.35
CA LEU A 28 -23.88 -0.69 -22.24
C LEU A 28 -22.50 -0.33 -21.68
N ALA A 29 -21.53 -0.06 -22.57
CA ALA A 29 -20.18 0.32 -22.18
C ALA A 29 -20.14 1.63 -21.39
N ALA A 30 -20.97 2.61 -21.75
CA ALA A 30 -21.04 3.91 -21.06
C ALA A 30 -21.39 3.78 -19.56
N ILE A 31 -22.24 2.81 -19.20
CA ILE A 31 -22.62 2.54 -17.80
C ILE A 31 -21.64 1.57 -17.14
N ALA A 32 -21.19 0.54 -17.88
CA ALA A 32 -20.36 -0.52 -17.32
C ALA A 32 -18.93 -0.07 -17.00
N ILE A 33 -18.30 0.74 -17.86
CA ILE A 33 -16.90 1.18 -17.70
C ILE A 33 -16.64 1.92 -16.37
N PRO A 34 -17.38 3.00 -16.01
CA PRO A 34 -17.10 3.71 -14.77
C PRO A 34 -17.31 2.83 -13.53
N ASN A 35 -18.33 1.98 -13.55
CA ASN A 35 -18.61 1.02 -12.48
C ASN A 35 -17.49 -0.03 -12.34
N PHE A 36 -17.05 -0.59 -13.47
CA PHE A 36 -15.96 -1.56 -13.49
C PHE A 36 -14.66 -0.96 -12.96
N LEU A 37 -14.31 0.27 -13.37
CA LEU A 37 -13.12 0.96 -12.86
C LEU A 37 -13.20 1.22 -11.36
N SER A 38 -14.37 1.58 -10.84
CA SER A 38 -14.58 1.75 -9.40
C SER A 38 -14.38 0.44 -8.63
N ILE A 39 -15.00 -0.65 -9.09
CA ILE A 39 -14.83 -1.99 -8.48
C ILE A 39 -13.37 -2.42 -8.53
N GLN A 40 -12.68 -2.21 -9.66
CA GLN A 40 -11.27 -2.56 -9.81
C GLN A 40 -10.39 -1.80 -8.83
N ARG A 41 -10.61 -0.49 -8.61
CA ARG A 41 -9.89 0.29 -7.60
C ARG A 41 -10.13 -0.25 -6.20
N LYS A 42 -11.39 -0.51 -5.83
CA LYS A 42 -11.74 -1.08 -4.51
C LYS A 42 -11.09 -2.45 -4.29
N SER A 43 -11.06 -3.31 -5.30
CA SER A 43 -10.41 -4.62 -5.20
C SER A 43 -8.90 -4.52 -4.99
N ARG A 44 -8.23 -3.55 -5.64
CA ARG A 44 -6.79 -3.29 -5.44
C ARG A 44 -6.51 -2.84 -4.00
N VAL A 45 -7.31 -1.93 -3.47
CA VAL A 45 -7.19 -1.45 -2.09
C VAL A 45 -7.41 -2.59 -1.08
N LYS A 46 -8.43 -3.42 -1.28
CA LYS A 46 -8.67 -4.59 -0.42
C LYS A 46 -7.50 -5.59 -0.44
N ALA A 47 -6.89 -5.81 -1.61
CA ALA A 47 -5.70 -6.65 -1.73
C ALA A 47 -4.51 -6.08 -0.95
N ASP A 48 -4.37 -4.75 -0.94
CA ASP A 48 -3.30 -4.07 -0.20
C ASP A 48 -3.51 -4.17 1.30
N ILE A 49 -4.74 -4.01 1.79
CA ILE A 49 -5.06 -4.18 3.21
C ILE A 49 -4.79 -5.63 3.66
N ALA A 50 -5.18 -6.63 2.85
CA ALA A 50 -4.89 -8.03 3.17
C ALA A 50 -3.38 -8.32 3.22
N SER A 51 -2.62 -7.74 2.29
CA SER A 51 -1.16 -7.83 2.28
C SER A 51 -0.55 -7.15 3.51
N ALA A 52 -1.02 -5.94 3.83
CA ALA A 52 -0.59 -5.19 5.00
C ALA A 52 -0.89 -5.92 6.31
N LYS A 53 -2.07 -6.56 6.43
CA LYS A 53 -2.40 -7.41 7.58
C LYS A 53 -1.46 -8.61 7.69
N THR A 54 -1.12 -9.25 6.58
CA THR A 54 -0.17 -10.37 6.57
C THR A 54 1.21 -9.92 7.07
N ILE A 55 1.66 -8.75 6.63
CA ILE A 55 2.90 -8.13 7.10
C ILE A 55 2.81 -7.82 8.60
N TYR A 56 1.69 -7.22 9.06
CA TYR A 56 1.45 -6.96 10.47
C TYR A 56 1.53 -8.23 11.33
N ASP A 57 0.86 -9.31 10.91
CA ASP A 57 0.84 -10.58 11.63
C ASP A 57 2.26 -11.18 11.71
N ALA A 58 3.04 -11.13 10.62
CA ALA A 58 4.43 -11.56 10.59
C ALA A 58 5.32 -10.72 11.52
N THR A 59 5.19 -9.39 11.49
CA THR A 59 5.93 -8.50 12.40
C THR A 59 5.55 -8.76 13.86
N SER A 60 4.27 -8.99 14.15
CA SER A 60 3.80 -9.30 15.51
C SER A 60 4.40 -10.61 16.02
N ALA A 61 4.54 -11.63 15.16
CA ALA A 61 5.17 -12.89 15.53
C ALA A 61 6.67 -12.68 15.86
N LEU A 62 7.37 -11.89 15.06
CA LEU A 62 8.79 -11.60 15.28
C LEU A 62 9.06 -10.78 16.56
N ILE A 63 8.14 -9.87 16.92
CA ILE A 63 8.20 -9.19 18.21
C ILE A 63 8.01 -10.18 19.35
N ALA A 64 7.05 -11.10 19.24
CA ALA A 64 6.80 -12.12 20.27
C ALA A 64 7.97 -13.11 20.42
N GLU A 65 8.74 -13.35 19.36
CA GLU A 65 9.98 -14.14 19.38
C GLU A 65 11.19 -13.37 19.93
N GLY A 66 11.03 -12.08 20.25
CA GLY A 66 12.12 -11.20 20.71
C GLY A 66 13.11 -10.81 19.61
N LYS A 67 12.80 -11.09 18.34
CA LYS A 67 13.64 -10.73 17.19
C LYS A 67 13.50 -9.26 16.80
N ILE A 68 12.34 -8.67 17.06
CA ILE A 68 12.10 -7.23 16.87
C ILE A 68 11.76 -6.61 18.22
N ILE A 69 12.53 -5.61 18.64
CA ILE A 69 12.31 -4.89 19.91
C ILE A 69 11.57 -3.57 19.62
N PRO A 70 10.38 -3.34 20.20
CA PRO A 70 9.62 -2.10 20.04
C PRO A 70 10.40 -0.88 20.51
N GLY A 71 10.34 0.21 19.74
CA GLY A 71 11.13 1.42 19.97
C GLY A 71 12.22 1.67 18.92
N THR A 72 12.40 0.73 17.99
CA THR A 72 13.23 0.89 16.79
C THR A 72 12.33 1.12 15.57
N GLN A 73 12.43 2.29 14.91
CA GLN A 73 11.75 2.52 13.63
C GLN A 73 12.38 1.63 12.54
N LEU A 74 11.60 0.74 11.92
CA LEU A 74 12.03 -0.11 10.79
C LEU A 74 11.56 0.54 9.48
N ASN A 75 12.45 1.24 8.77
CA ASN A 75 11.98 2.21 7.79
C ASN A 75 11.58 1.68 6.40
N THR A 76 11.81 0.42 6.03
CA THR A 76 11.44 -0.05 4.67
C THR A 76 11.47 -1.57 4.56
N VAL A 77 10.38 -2.21 4.11
CA VAL A 77 10.37 -3.68 3.86
C VAL A 77 10.84 -4.01 2.43
N THR A 78 11.08 -3.01 1.57
CA THR A 78 11.10 -3.28 0.12
C THR A 78 12.36 -2.91 -0.65
N GLU A 79 13.30 -2.13 -0.13
CA GLU A 79 14.63 -1.98 -0.75
C GLU A 79 15.68 -1.83 0.34
N ILE A 80 16.32 -2.95 0.68
CA ILE A 80 17.66 -2.92 1.23
C ILE A 80 18.58 -2.75 0.01
N GLU A 81 18.92 -1.50 -0.36
CA GLU A 81 20.35 -1.28 -0.56
C GLU A 81 20.97 -1.80 0.71
N THR A 82 21.84 -2.82 0.60
CA THR A 82 22.55 -3.40 1.74
C THR A 82 23.35 -2.29 2.39
N ASN A 83 22.71 -1.53 3.27
CA ASN A 83 23.36 -0.74 4.27
C ASN A 83 23.87 -1.79 5.26
N PRO A 84 25.18 -2.00 5.36
CA PRO A 84 25.77 -2.97 6.28
C PRO A 84 25.51 -2.63 7.76
N ASN A 85 24.75 -1.56 8.05
CA ASN A 85 24.29 -1.18 9.38
C ASN A 85 22.76 -1.34 9.57
N ALA A 86 22.03 -1.87 8.59
CA ALA A 86 20.63 -2.25 8.79
C ALA A 86 20.59 -3.49 9.69
N LYS A 87 20.03 -3.33 10.89
CA LYS A 87 19.90 -4.39 11.90
C LYS A 87 19.05 -5.55 11.35
N ASP A 88 19.36 -6.76 11.82
CA ASP A 88 18.89 -8.08 11.37
C ASP A 88 17.35 -8.23 11.19
N ASP A 89 16.56 -7.34 11.78
CA ASP A 89 15.10 -7.27 11.84
C ASP A 89 14.37 -7.29 10.46
N VAL A 90 14.93 -6.66 9.41
CA VAL A 90 14.24 -6.56 8.09
C VAL A 90 14.39 -7.85 7.28
N THR A 91 15.50 -8.58 7.45
CA THR A 91 15.74 -9.88 6.80
C THR A 91 14.85 -10.97 7.39
N ASP A 92 14.53 -10.87 8.68
CA ASP A 92 13.65 -11.81 9.37
C ASP A 92 12.18 -11.68 8.94
N ILE A 93 11.67 -10.46 8.72
CA ILE A 93 10.31 -10.25 8.18
C ILE A 93 10.17 -10.92 6.80
N GLN A 94 11.18 -10.80 5.94
CA GLN A 94 11.16 -11.45 4.63
C GLN A 94 11.22 -12.97 4.72
N GLY A 95 11.85 -13.55 5.75
CA GLY A 95 11.82 -14.99 6.01
C GLY A 95 10.42 -15.52 6.37
N TYR A 96 9.59 -14.70 7.00
CA TYR A 96 8.19 -15.04 7.33
C TYR A 96 7.24 -14.84 6.16
N LEU A 97 7.59 -13.97 5.21
CA LEU A 97 6.78 -13.68 4.03
C LEU A 97 7.21 -14.59 2.87
N GLN A 98 6.34 -15.53 2.48
CA GLN A 98 6.61 -16.44 1.34
C GLN A 98 6.90 -15.70 0.01
N THR A 99 6.40 -14.48 -0.12
CA THR A 99 6.72 -13.53 -1.20
C THR A 99 6.62 -12.11 -0.67
N THR A 100 7.51 -11.20 -1.08
CA THR A 100 7.39 -9.78 -0.76
C THR A 100 6.14 -9.19 -1.42
N PRO A 101 5.11 -8.79 -0.64
CA PRO A 101 3.90 -8.26 -1.22
C PRO A 101 4.19 -6.94 -1.94
N LYS A 102 3.52 -6.71 -3.07
CA LYS A 102 3.58 -5.43 -3.80
C LYS A 102 2.21 -4.77 -3.81
N PRO A 103 2.11 -3.50 -3.40
CA PRO A 103 0.89 -2.71 -3.50
C PRO A 103 0.28 -2.76 -4.91
N LYS A 104 -1.05 -2.77 -4.96
CA LYS A 104 -1.87 -2.83 -6.18
C LYS A 104 -2.64 -1.54 -6.40
N SER A 105 -2.89 -0.76 -5.35
CA SER A 105 -3.63 0.49 -5.41
C SER A 105 -2.77 1.66 -5.88
N ILE A 106 -1.47 1.65 -5.59
CA ILE A 106 -0.51 2.70 -5.96
C ILE A 106 0.64 2.07 -6.75
N ASP A 107 0.84 2.52 -7.98
CA ASP A 107 1.92 2.05 -8.83
C ASP A 107 3.28 2.52 -8.31
N GLY A 108 4.29 1.66 -8.39
CA GLY A 108 5.61 1.89 -7.79
C GLY A 108 5.62 1.99 -6.27
N GLY A 109 4.49 1.73 -5.60
CA GLY A 109 4.41 1.72 -4.14
C GLY A 109 5.11 0.52 -3.54
N VAL A 110 5.59 0.69 -2.30
CA VAL A 110 6.27 -0.34 -1.52
C VAL A 110 5.68 -0.42 -0.11
N PHE A 111 5.67 -1.61 0.50
CA PHE A 111 5.23 -1.71 1.90
C PHE A 111 6.37 -1.34 2.86
N ALA A 112 6.01 -0.69 3.97
CA ALA A 112 6.91 -0.38 5.08
C ALA A 112 6.21 -0.63 6.42
N VAL A 113 6.97 -0.93 7.47
CA VAL A 113 6.41 -1.31 8.78
C VAL A 113 7.09 -0.51 9.87
N GLU A 114 6.33 0.27 10.60
CA GLU A 114 6.82 0.96 11.79
C GLU A 114 6.44 0.16 13.04
N VAL A 115 7.44 -0.22 13.83
CA VAL A 115 7.23 -0.79 15.17
C VAL A 115 7.63 0.26 16.19
N SER A 116 6.67 0.68 17.00
CA SER A 116 6.82 1.70 18.04
C SER A 116 6.23 1.20 19.35
N GLY A 117 6.24 2.03 20.38
CA GLY A 117 5.74 1.66 21.71
C GLY A 117 6.80 1.00 22.59
N LYS A 118 6.34 0.36 23.67
CA LYS A 118 7.18 -0.34 24.65
C LYS A 118 7.14 -1.84 24.37
N GLU A 119 8.10 -2.58 24.92
CA GLU A 119 8.16 -4.04 24.81
C GLU A 119 6.86 -4.72 25.28
N ASP A 120 6.28 -4.25 26.39
CA ASP A 120 5.00 -4.76 26.92
C ASP A 120 3.76 -4.26 26.17
N SER A 121 3.91 -3.33 25.23
CA SER A 121 2.80 -2.72 24.49
C SER A 121 3.30 -2.22 23.12
N PRO A 122 3.62 -3.15 22.20
CA PRO A 122 4.08 -2.81 20.86
C PRO A 122 2.93 -2.21 20.04
N VAL A 123 3.26 -1.20 19.24
CA VAL A 123 2.37 -0.60 18.25
C VAL A 123 2.99 -0.83 16.88
N ILE A 124 2.32 -1.62 16.04
CA ILE A 124 2.76 -1.93 14.68
C ILE A 124 1.86 -1.18 13.71
N LYS A 125 2.47 -0.44 12.78
CA LYS A 125 1.77 0.24 11.68
C LYS A 125 2.37 -0.20 10.35
N VAL A 126 1.52 -0.44 9.37
CA VAL A 126 1.94 -0.82 8.02
C VAL A 126 1.51 0.26 7.03
N TYR A 127 2.48 0.74 6.25
CA TYR A 127 2.31 1.81 5.29
C TYR A 127 2.58 1.31 3.87
N ILE A 128 2.03 2.03 2.89
CA ILE A 128 2.54 2.05 1.53
C ILE A 128 3.32 3.34 1.35
N GLN A 129 4.59 3.25 0.96
CA GLN A 129 5.40 4.39 0.59
C GLN A 129 5.42 4.50 -0.93
N ALA A 130 5.05 5.66 -1.45
CA ALA A 130 5.05 5.92 -2.89
C ALA A 130 5.16 7.42 -3.16
N ASN A 131 5.93 7.82 -4.16
CA ASN A 131 6.08 9.23 -4.56
C ASN A 131 6.51 10.17 -3.42
N GLY A 132 7.37 9.68 -2.51
CA GLY A 132 7.84 10.43 -1.34
C GLY A 132 6.79 10.63 -0.24
N LYS A 133 5.68 9.89 -0.29
CA LYS A 133 4.58 9.96 0.67
C LYS A 133 4.32 8.59 1.30
N ASP A 134 3.91 8.61 2.56
CA ASP A 134 3.54 7.42 3.31
C ASP A 134 2.02 7.38 3.50
N TYR A 135 1.41 6.24 3.18
CA TYR A 135 -0.02 6.01 3.31
C TYR A 135 -0.25 4.91 4.34
N LEU A 136 -0.84 5.25 5.49
CA LEU A 136 -1.18 4.26 6.51
C LEU A 136 -2.28 3.31 5.98
N VAL A 137 -2.00 2.00 6.00
CA VAL A 137 -2.92 0.96 5.52
C VAL A 137 -3.50 0.15 6.67
N TYR A 138 -2.69 -0.16 7.68
CA TYR A 138 -3.12 -1.01 8.81
C TYR A 138 -2.45 -0.57 10.12
N PRO A 139 -3.13 -0.63 11.28
CA PRO A 139 -4.52 -1.08 11.48
C PRO A 139 -5.58 -0.04 11.11
N ASP A 140 -5.24 1.25 11.22
CA ASP A 140 -6.20 2.35 11.10
C ASP A 140 -6.17 2.99 9.71
N GLY A 141 -6.20 2.16 8.66
CA GLY A 141 -6.26 2.64 7.28
C GLY A 141 -7.43 3.61 7.09
N LYS A 142 -7.14 4.77 6.51
CA LYS A 142 -8.16 5.75 6.11
C LYS A 142 -8.27 5.80 4.59
N GLU A 143 -9.42 6.27 4.11
CA GLU A 143 -9.74 6.46 2.69
C GLU A 143 -8.50 6.68 1.78
N PRO A 144 -8.23 5.79 0.81
CA PRO A 144 -9.09 4.69 0.36
C PRO A 144 -9.09 3.43 1.23
N TYR A 145 -8.19 3.32 2.22
CA TYR A 145 -7.96 2.07 2.96
C TYR A 145 -8.93 1.82 4.13
N ASP A 146 -10.03 2.57 4.20
CA ASP A 146 -11.06 2.38 5.22
C ASP A 146 -11.86 1.09 4.96
N LEU A 147 -11.87 0.18 5.93
CA LEU A 147 -12.63 -1.08 5.89
C LEU A 147 -14.15 -0.88 6.00
N ASN A 148 -14.58 0.24 6.56
CA ASN A 148 -15.98 0.62 6.76
C ASN A 148 -16.44 1.70 5.76
N GLY A 149 -15.50 2.27 5.00
CA GLY A 149 -15.72 3.28 3.98
C GLY A 149 -15.99 2.68 2.60
N ASP A 150 -16.35 3.52 1.63
CA ASP A 150 -16.60 3.06 0.27
C ASP A 150 -15.30 2.85 -0.53
N GLY A 151 -14.14 3.20 0.04
CA GLY A 151 -12.81 3.03 -0.55
C GLY A 151 -12.64 3.83 -1.83
N THR A 152 -13.42 4.90 -2.01
CA THR A 152 -13.38 5.75 -3.20
C THR A 152 -12.44 6.95 -3.04
N GLY A 153 -11.90 7.18 -1.84
CA GLY A 153 -11.05 8.32 -1.55
C GLY A 153 -9.72 8.30 -2.29
N THR A 154 -9.35 9.45 -2.84
CA THR A 154 -7.96 9.72 -3.21
C THR A 154 -7.07 9.59 -1.96
N PRO A 155 -5.91 8.93 -2.02
CA PRO A 155 -5.00 8.79 -0.88
C PRO A 155 -4.69 10.16 -0.27
N LYS A 156 -5.11 10.40 0.98
CA LYS A 156 -4.72 11.62 1.71
C LYS A 156 -3.33 11.41 2.29
N GLU A 157 -2.42 12.28 1.89
CA GLU A 157 -1.04 12.38 2.37
C GLU A 157 -1.04 12.70 3.88
N GLU A 158 -0.48 11.81 4.70
CA GLU A 158 -0.19 12.11 6.09
C GLU A 158 1.29 12.50 6.16
N THR A 159 1.56 13.81 6.25
CA THR A 159 2.92 14.32 6.37
C THR A 159 3.51 13.87 7.70
N LYS A 160 4.61 13.12 7.67
CA LYS A 160 5.41 12.81 8.86
C LYS A 160 5.84 14.15 9.49
N SER A 161 5.49 14.37 10.77
CA SER A 161 6.03 15.50 11.53
C SER A 161 7.55 15.49 11.36
N SER A 162 8.08 16.55 10.79
CA SER A 162 9.51 16.77 10.60
C SER A 162 10.22 16.52 11.92
N ASN A 163 11.13 15.55 11.95
CA ASN A 163 12.07 15.43 13.06
C ASN A 163 13.06 16.60 12.91
N THR A 164 12.71 17.76 13.47
CA THR A 164 13.67 18.82 13.76
C THR A 164 14.64 18.23 14.77
N THR A 165 15.90 18.09 14.36
CA THR A 165 17.02 17.84 15.26
C THR A 165 16.88 18.74 16.49
N PRO A 166 16.79 18.22 17.72
CA PRO A 166 16.87 19.08 18.88
C PRO A 166 18.24 19.75 18.88
N ALA A 167 18.27 21.07 18.75
CA ALA A 167 19.47 21.87 18.91
C ALA A 167 20.10 21.54 20.28
N PRO A 168 21.43 21.39 20.37
CA PRO A 168 22.06 21.14 21.66
C PRO A 168 21.79 22.33 22.59
N SER A 169 21.13 22.06 23.71
CA SER A 169 20.99 23.01 24.82
C SER A 169 22.39 23.34 25.34
N ASN A 170 22.90 24.50 24.94
CA ASN A 170 24.01 25.18 25.55
C ASN A 170 23.64 25.56 26.99
N THR A 171 23.97 24.69 27.93
CA THR A 171 23.94 25.00 29.36
C THR A 171 24.90 26.15 29.63
N SER A 172 24.34 27.29 29.99
CA SER A 172 25.04 28.47 30.47
C SER A 172 25.79 28.13 31.76
N ALA A 173 27.12 28.16 31.70
CA ALA A 173 27.94 28.26 32.89
C ALA A 173 27.77 29.66 33.48
N SER A 174 26.92 29.79 34.49
CA SER A 174 26.87 30.94 35.39
C SER A 174 27.27 30.46 36.78
N ALA A 175 28.57 30.51 37.07
CA ALA A 175 29.08 30.34 38.42
C ALA A 175 29.25 31.74 39.02
N THR A 176 28.22 32.21 39.71
CA THR A 176 28.33 33.26 40.72
C THR A 176 28.32 32.57 42.07
N ASN A 177 29.42 32.60 42.82
CA ASN A 177 29.34 32.38 44.26
C ASN A 177 30.33 33.30 44.98
N GLU A 178 29.76 34.29 45.65
CA GLU A 178 30.41 35.26 46.51
C GLU A 178 30.14 34.87 47.97
N LYS A 179 31.23 34.63 48.71
CA LYS A 179 31.45 34.78 50.17
C LYS A 179 30.27 34.60 51.17
N ASN A 180 30.44 33.68 52.13
CA ASN A 180 30.74 33.97 53.55
C ASN A 180 30.49 32.75 54.44
N ASN A 181 31.53 32.26 55.12
CA ASN A 181 31.70 32.21 56.59
C ASN A 181 32.91 31.34 56.94
#